data_AF-A0A951KXS2-F1
#
_entry.id   AF-A0A951KXS2-F1
#
_cell.length_a   1.000
_cell.length_b   1.000
_cell.length_c   1.000
_cell.angle_alpha   90.00
_cell.angle_beta   90.00
_cell.angle_gamma   90.00
#
_symmetry.space_group_name_H-M   'P 1'
#
loop_
_entity.id
_entity.type
_entity.pdbx_description
1 polymer ?
#
loop_
_entity_poly.entity_id
_entity_poly.type
_entity_poly.pdbx_seq_one_letter_code
_entity_poly.pdbx_strand_id
1 'polypeptide(L)'
;MRVRDGDGGVHVAHVRDGELSVLDTDDMLGVLERGELPEDGGRTVPIADPETLEPDEPWRLLVPIEAPETWAAGVTYERSRSARMHESQAVDVYELVYGAERPELFMKDAAGRRTVGPGGTIAARSDASWTVPEPELAVVVGARGPLGLTIGNDVSSRDIEGANPLYLPQAKIYGRACALGPAVLVPESFDTHFQIECRILDGGGQVLFEE
;
A
#
# COMPACT_ATOMS: atom_id res chain seq x y z
N MET A 1 -6.10 -10.80 -5.55
CA MET A 1 -4.83 -10.36 -6.19
C MET A 1 -5.13 -9.96 -7.62
N ARG A 2 -4.32 -9.08 -8.22
CA ARG A 2 -4.32 -8.86 -9.67
C ARG A 2 -3.01 -9.36 -10.25
N VAL A 3 -3.09 -10.13 -11.33
CA VAL A 3 -1.95 -10.76 -11.99
C VAL A 3 -1.99 -10.48 -13.48
N ARG A 4 -0.82 -10.48 -14.12
CA ARG A 4 -0.67 -10.46 -15.58
C ARG A 4 -0.06 -11.78 -16.04
N ASP A 5 -0.60 -12.38 -17.09
CA ASP A 5 -0.05 -13.57 -17.72
C ASP A 5 1.09 -13.24 -18.71
N GLY A 6 1.72 -14.28 -19.27
CA GLY A 6 2.81 -14.13 -20.24
C GLY A 6 2.41 -13.53 -21.59
N ASP A 7 1.11 -13.54 -21.90
CA ASP A 7 0.55 -12.98 -23.14
C ASP A 7 0.08 -11.52 -22.94
N GLY A 8 0.16 -11.00 -21.71
CA GLY A 8 -0.22 -9.64 -21.33
C GLY A 8 -1.65 -9.49 -20.82
N GLY A 9 -2.42 -10.58 -20.75
CA GLY A 9 -3.76 -10.61 -20.16
C GLY A 9 -3.73 -10.32 -18.67
N VAL A 10 -4.70 -9.55 -18.18
CA VAL A 10 -4.85 -9.18 -16.77
C VAL A 10 -5.99 -9.96 -16.17
N HIS A 11 -5.79 -10.47 -14.95
CA HIS A 11 -6.74 -11.34 -14.27
C HIS A 11 -6.78 -11.02 -12.79
N VAL A 12 -7.93 -11.30 -12.17
CA VAL A 12 -8.06 -11.44 -10.72
C VAL A 12 -7.67 -12.86 -10.36
N ALA A 13 -6.96 -13.03 -9.25
CA ALA A 13 -6.65 -14.32 -8.68
C ALA A 13 -6.88 -14.30 -7.17
N HIS A 14 -7.22 -15.44 -6.58
CA HIS A 14 -7.27 -15.63 -5.13
C HIS A 14 -6.28 -16.70 -4.71
N VAL A 15 -5.84 -16.62 -3.46
CA VAL A 15 -4.90 -17.58 -2.87
C VAL A 15 -5.62 -18.35 -1.79
N ARG A 16 -5.62 -19.68 -1.91
CA ARG A 16 -6.11 -20.63 -0.90
C ARG A 16 -5.13 -21.77 -0.78
N ASP A 17 -4.83 -22.19 0.44
CA ASP A 17 -3.96 -23.34 0.72
C ASP A 17 -2.58 -23.29 0.03
N GLY A 18 -2.05 -22.08 -0.20
CA GLY A 18 -0.75 -21.87 -0.84
C GLY A 18 -0.76 -21.92 -2.37
N GLU A 19 -1.93 -22.05 -3.00
CA GLU A 19 -2.10 -22.05 -4.45
C GLU A 19 -2.82 -20.80 -4.94
N LEU A 20 -2.37 -20.25 -6.07
CA LEU A 20 -3.00 -19.10 -6.72
C LEU A 20 -3.97 -19.56 -7.82
N SER A 21 -5.27 -19.37 -7.60
CA SER A 21 -6.33 -19.68 -8.57
C SER A 21 -6.70 -18.43 -9.35
N VAL A 22 -6.52 -18.47 -10.67
CA VAL A 22 -6.85 -17.38 -11.59
C VAL A 22 -8.32 -17.46 -11.99
N LEU A 23 -9.00 -16.32 -11.94
CA LEU A 23 -10.41 -16.15 -12.29
C LEU A 23 -10.55 -15.64 -13.73
N ASP A 24 -11.67 -15.95 -14.37
CA ASP A 24 -12.03 -15.43 -15.71
C ASP A 24 -12.60 -14.01 -15.63
N THR A 25 -11.86 -13.09 -15.00
CA THR A 25 -12.23 -11.67 -14.87
C THR A 25 -11.01 -10.84 -14.48
N ASP A 26 -10.98 -9.57 -14.90
CA ASP A 26 -10.02 -8.55 -14.45
C ASP A 26 -10.65 -7.54 -13.47
N ASP A 27 -11.95 -7.65 -13.22
CA ASP A 27 -12.75 -6.74 -12.39
C ASP A 27 -12.61 -7.06 -10.90
N MET A 28 -11.50 -6.59 -10.32
CA MET A 28 -11.25 -6.74 -8.88
C MET A 28 -12.34 -6.08 -8.03
N LEU A 29 -12.82 -4.89 -8.42
CA LEU A 29 -13.79 -4.16 -7.62
C LEU A 29 -15.12 -4.92 -7.57
N GLY A 30 -15.60 -5.41 -8.71
CA GLY A 30 -16.80 -6.24 -8.76
C GLY A 30 -16.66 -7.54 -7.97
N VAL A 31 -15.48 -8.17 -7.95
CA VAL A 31 -15.20 -9.32 -7.07
C VAL A 31 -15.34 -8.94 -5.60
N LEU A 32 -14.72 -7.84 -5.17
CA LEU A 32 -14.77 -7.37 -3.78
C LEU A 32 -16.20 -6.96 -3.36
N GLU A 33 -16.95 -6.27 -4.23
CA GLU A 33 -18.30 -5.82 -3.93
C GLU A 33 -19.33 -6.95 -3.82
N ARG A 34 -19.09 -8.09 -4.48
CA ARG A 34 -19.91 -9.30 -4.31
C ARG A 34 -19.72 -9.94 -2.95
N GLY A 35 -18.54 -9.79 -2.33
CA GLY A 35 -18.21 -10.42 -1.05
C GLY A 35 -18.03 -11.94 -1.11
N GLU A 36 -18.09 -12.52 -2.31
CA GLU A 36 -17.92 -13.95 -2.57
C GLU A 36 -16.87 -14.13 -3.66
N LEU A 37 -15.93 -15.05 -3.43
CA LEU A 37 -14.98 -15.44 -4.46
C LEU A 37 -15.74 -16.22 -5.56
N PRO A 38 -15.62 -15.82 -6.83
CA PRO A 38 -16.16 -16.61 -7.95
C PRO A 38 -15.63 -18.04 -7.92
N GLU A 39 -16.37 -18.97 -8.53
CA GLU A 39 -15.87 -20.33 -8.76
C GLU A 39 -14.52 -20.28 -9.52
N ASP A 40 -13.62 -21.19 -9.17
CA ASP A 40 -12.26 -21.22 -9.72
C ASP A 40 -12.30 -21.21 -11.26
N GLY A 41 -11.57 -20.27 -11.89
CA GLY A 41 -11.48 -20.11 -13.34
C GLY A 41 -10.69 -21.22 -14.05
N GLY A 42 -10.48 -22.36 -13.39
CA GLY A 42 -9.86 -23.57 -13.94
C GLY A 42 -8.34 -23.53 -14.09
N ARG A 43 -7.65 -22.41 -13.77
CA ARG A 43 -6.19 -22.32 -13.86
C ARG A 43 -5.55 -21.99 -12.52
N THR A 44 -4.83 -22.97 -11.98
CA THR A 44 -3.95 -22.82 -10.82
C THR A 44 -2.54 -22.44 -11.27
N VAL A 45 -1.91 -21.54 -10.53
CA VAL A 45 -0.54 -21.07 -10.71
C VAL A 45 0.22 -21.29 -9.40
N PRO A 46 1.40 -21.93 -9.41
CA PRO A 46 2.21 -22.05 -8.22
C PRO A 46 2.74 -20.68 -7.75
N ILE A 47 2.94 -20.55 -6.44
CA ILE A 47 3.57 -19.37 -5.83
C ILE A 47 5.06 -19.67 -5.69
N ALA A 48 5.90 -18.90 -6.37
CA ALA A 48 7.35 -19.01 -6.35
C ALA A 48 7.93 -18.59 -4.98
N ASP A 49 7.37 -17.53 -4.40
CA ASP A 49 7.73 -17.03 -3.07
C ASP A 49 6.47 -16.78 -2.22
N PRO A 50 6.22 -17.61 -1.19
CA PRO A 50 5.04 -17.48 -0.34
C PRO A 50 5.06 -16.24 0.55
N GLU A 51 6.23 -15.63 0.81
CA GLU A 51 6.33 -14.43 1.65
C GLU A 51 5.86 -13.19 0.89
N THR A 52 6.21 -13.08 -0.40
CA THR A 52 5.83 -11.96 -1.27
C THR A 52 4.58 -12.24 -2.11
N LEU A 53 4.07 -13.47 -2.07
CA LEU A 53 3.04 -14.01 -2.96
C LEU A 53 3.42 -13.90 -4.44
N GLU A 54 4.71 -13.92 -4.77
CA GLU A 54 5.18 -13.85 -6.16
C GLU A 54 4.80 -15.16 -6.90
N PRO A 55 4.03 -15.08 -8.01
CA PRO A 55 3.65 -16.25 -8.78
C PRO A 55 4.80 -16.72 -9.68
N ASP A 56 4.78 -18.00 -10.06
CA ASP A 56 5.73 -18.56 -11.03
C ASP A 56 5.69 -17.84 -12.39
N GLU A 57 6.84 -17.81 -13.08
CA GLU A 57 6.89 -17.30 -14.44
C GLU A 57 5.93 -18.05 -15.38
N PRO A 58 5.31 -17.36 -16.37
CA PRO A 58 5.51 -15.97 -16.77
C PRO A 58 4.60 -14.97 -16.04
N TRP A 59 3.96 -15.36 -14.94
CA TRP A 59 3.00 -14.49 -14.25
C TRP A 59 3.68 -13.38 -13.48
N ARG A 60 3.00 -12.25 -13.36
CA ARG A 60 3.50 -11.06 -12.62
C ARG A 60 2.40 -10.43 -11.80
N LEU A 61 2.74 -10.00 -10.58
CA LEU A 61 1.84 -9.22 -9.73
C LEU A 61 1.60 -7.82 -10.30
N LEU A 62 0.39 -7.29 -10.07
CA LEU A 62 0.02 -5.92 -10.33
C LEU A 62 -0.40 -5.22 -9.04
N VAL A 63 -0.59 -3.89 -9.10
CA VAL A 63 -1.32 -3.18 -8.04
C VAL A 63 -2.69 -3.87 -7.88
N PRO A 64 -3.07 -4.30 -6.66
CA PRO A 64 -4.17 -5.22 -6.49
C PRO A 64 -5.54 -4.57 -6.69
N ILE A 65 -5.62 -3.23 -6.75
CA ILE A 65 -6.85 -2.47 -6.96
C ILE A 65 -6.59 -1.24 -7.82
N GLU A 66 -7.47 -0.95 -8.78
CA GLU A 66 -7.43 0.27 -9.59
C GLU A 66 -8.22 1.37 -8.88
N ALA A 67 -7.61 1.96 -7.86
CA ALA A 67 -8.25 2.99 -7.06
C ALA A 67 -8.35 4.32 -7.83
N PRO A 68 -9.54 4.93 -7.97
CA PRO A 68 -9.69 6.27 -8.53
C PRO A 68 -8.96 7.33 -7.70
N GLU A 69 -8.90 7.13 -6.39
CA GLU A 69 -8.21 7.98 -5.43
C GLU A 69 -7.54 7.13 -4.37
N THR A 70 -6.40 7.59 -3.87
CA THR A 70 -5.73 7.03 -2.70
C THR A 70 -5.52 8.17 -1.71
N TRP A 71 -6.06 8.00 -0.51
CA TRP A 71 -5.92 8.93 0.60
C TRP A 71 -5.13 8.25 1.73
N ALA A 72 -4.48 9.06 2.55
CA ALA A 72 -3.76 8.60 3.74
C ALA A 72 -4.18 9.42 4.96
N ALA A 73 -4.02 8.81 6.14
CA ALA A 73 -4.37 9.39 7.43
C ALA A 73 -3.12 9.41 8.32
N GLY A 74 -2.63 10.60 8.65
CA GLY A 74 -1.44 10.74 9.48
C GLY A 74 -1.74 10.82 10.98
N VAL A 75 -0.68 10.67 11.79
CA VAL A 75 -0.72 10.76 13.27
C VAL A 75 -1.70 9.77 13.91
N THR A 76 -1.79 8.55 13.37
CA THR A 76 -2.74 7.51 13.80
C THR A 76 -2.22 6.56 14.89
N TYR A 77 -0.91 6.58 15.17
CA TYR A 77 -0.26 5.71 16.17
C TYR A 77 0.47 6.54 17.24
N GLU A 78 0.50 6.05 18.48
CA GLU A 78 1.20 6.71 19.59
C GLU A 78 2.71 6.90 19.30
N ARG A 79 3.31 5.98 18.53
CA ARG A 79 4.73 6.03 18.14
C ARG A 79 5.02 7.02 17.00
N SER A 80 4.04 7.33 16.13
CA SER A 80 4.21 8.36 15.10
C SER A 80 4.23 9.77 15.68
N ARG A 81 3.63 9.97 16.88
CA ARG A 81 3.73 11.20 17.66
C ARG A 81 5.16 11.52 18.06
N SER A 82 5.86 10.58 18.69
CA SER A 82 7.20 10.83 19.24
C SER A 82 8.26 11.03 18.15
N ALA A 83 8.16 10.31 17.02
CA ALA A 83 9.02 10.51 15.86
C ALA A 83 8.82 11.91 15.24
N ARG A 84 7.56 12.34 15.02
CA ARG A 84 7.28 13.67 14.44
C ARG A 84 7.78 14.83 15.32
N MET A 85 7.78 14.67 16.64
CA MET A 85 8.33 15.68 17.57
C MET A 85 9.85 15.88 17.47
N HIS A 86 10.61 14.85 17.08
CA HIS A 86 12.07 14.96 16.99
C HIS A 86 12.54 15.57 15.65
N GLU A 87 11.69 15.49 14.62
CA GLU A 87 12.05 15.78 13.23
C GLU A 87 11.63 17.17 12.76
N SER A 88 10.68 17.82 13.44
CA SER A 88 10.12 19.11 13.03
C SER A 88 10.78 20.29 13.74
N GLN A 89 11.21 21.30 12.97
CA GLN A 89 11.72 22.59 13.50
C GLN A 89 10.62 23.65 13.68
N ALA A 90 9.41 23.38 13.16
CA ALA A 90 8.26 24.28 13.19
C ALA A 90 7.18 23.77 14.17
N VAL A 91 6.44 24.73 14.73
CA VAL A 91 5.43 24.59 15.80
C VAL A 91 4.46 23.42 15.60
N ASP A 92 4.13 22.83 16.75
CA ASP A 92 3.29 21.72 17.18
C ASP A 92 1.88 21.49 16.56
N VAL A 93 1.71 21.72 15.26
CA VAL A 93 0.42 21.44 14.57
C VAL A 93 0.04 19.96 14.59
N TYR A 94 1.02 19.07 14.72
CA TYR A 94 0.80 17.62 14.78
C TYR A 94 0.28 17.15 16.16
N GLU A 95 0.64 17.80 17.27
CA GLU A 95 0.02 17.53 18.59
C GLU A 95 -1.44 17.96 18.61
N LEU A 96 -1.76 19.10 17.97
CA LEU A 96 -3.13 19.60 17.89
C LEU A 96 -4.08 18.59 17.23
N VAL A 97 -3.60 17.84 16.22
CA VAL A 97 -4.43 16.84 15.53
C VAL A 97 -4.60 15.57 16.36
N TYR A 98 -3.60 15.14 17.14
CA TYR A 98 -3.67 13.87 17.88
C TYR A 98 -4.81 13.83 18.91
N GLY A 99 -5.02 14.95 19.63
CA GLY A 99 -6.13 15.10 20.57
C GLY A 99 -7.41 15.64 19.94
N ALA A 100 -7.41 15.96 18.65
CA ALA A 100 -8.56 16.53 17.97
C ALA A 100 -9.57 15.45 17.58
N GLU A 101 -10.85 15.84 17.58
CA GLU A 101 -11.92 15.04 17.00
C GLU A 101 -11.76 14.85 15.48
N ARG A 102 -11.08 15.80 14.82
CA ARG A 102 -10.87 15.79 13.37
C ARG A 102 -9.48 15.20 13.04
N PRO A 103 -9.41 14.07 12.30
CA PRO A 103 -8.13 13.48 11.91
C PRO A 103 -7.46 14.25 10.77
N GLU A 104 -6.15 14.02 10.61
CA GLU A 104 -5.41 14.41 9.40
C GLU A 104 -5.81 13.47 8.25
N LEU A 105 -6.18 14.04 7.10
CA LEU A 105 -6.42 13.33 5.86
C LEU A 105 -5.79 14.11 4.70
N PHE A 106 -5.08 13.41 3.82
CA PHE A 106 -4.49 13.99 2.62
C PHE A 106 -4.55 13.04 1.43
N MET A 107 -4.60 13.62 0.23
CA MET A 107 -4.55 12.87 -1.02
C MET A 107 -3.13 12.37 -1.25
N LYS A 108 -2.96 11.08 -1.54
CA LYS A 108 -1.68 10.45 -1.88
C LYS A 108 -1.53 10.26 -3.39
N ASP A 109 -2.58 9.79 -4.05
CA ASP A 109 -2.59 9.63 -5.51
C ASP A 109 -3.99 9.72 -6.12
N ALA A 110 -4.04 10.02 -7.41
CA ALA A 110 -5.26 10.04 -8.20
C ALA A 110 -5.08 9.20 -9.45
N ALA A 111 -6.04 8.31 -9.69
CA ALA A 111 -6.11 7.35 -10.79
C ALA A 111 -4.86 6.46 -10.91
N GLY A 112 -4.26 6.08 -9.77
CA GLY A 112 -3.11 5.17 -9.72
C GLY A 112 -1.87 5.61 -10.52
N ARG A 113 -1.74 6.89 -10.87
CA ARG A 113 -0.65 7.40 -11.73
C ARG A 113 0.72 7.40 -11.05
N ARG A 114 0.75 7.32 -9.73
CA ARG A 114 1.95 7.39 -8.89
C ARG A 114 2.13 6.16 -8.02
N THR A 115 1.16 5.26 -8.01
CA THR A 115 1.20 4.01 -7.26
C THR A 115 1.93 2.92 -8.05
N VAL A 116 2.85 2.21 -7.39
CA VAL A 116 3.50 1.01 -7.91
C VAL A 116 3.00 -0.24 -7.20
N GLY A 117 3.08 -1.39 -7.88
CA GLY A 117 2.77 -2.69 -7.28
C GLY A 117 3.99 -3.37 -6.69
N PRO A 118 3.83 -4.62 -6.19
CA PRO A 118 4.95 -5.46 -5.73
C PRO A 118 6.06 -5.57 -6.78
N GLY A 119 7.32 -5.57 -6.33
CA GLY A 119 8.50 -5.54 -7.21
C GLY A 119 8.72 -4.20 -7.95
N GLY A 120 7.78 -3.26 -7.87
CA GLY A 120 7.91 -1.93 -8.45
C GLY A 120 8.87 -1.04 -7.66
N THR A 121 9.68 -0.25 -8.37
CA THR A 121 10.60 0.70 -7.75
C THR A 121 9.86 1.92 -7.22
N ILE A 122 9.89 2.17 -5.91
CA ILE A 122 9.51 3.46 -5.31
C ILE A 122 10.58 4.53 -5.59
N ALA A 123 10.23 5.81 -5.49
CA ALA A 123 11.16 6.90 -5.75
C ALA A 123 11.43 7.77 -4.52
N ALA A 124 12.63 8.34 -4.46
CA ALA A 124 12.90 9.56 -3.71
C ALA A 124 12.93 10.74 -4.68
N ARG A 125 12.50 11.92 -4.22
CA ARG A 125 12.57 13.13 -5.05
C ARG A 125 14.01 13.58 -5.23
N SER A 126 14.32 14.21 -6.36
CA SER A 126 15.66 14.73 -6.64
C SER A 126 16.07 15.90 -5.74
N ASP A 127 15.10 16.59 -5.15
CA ASP A 127 15.30 17.72 -4.23
C ASP A 127 15.09 17.34 -2.76
N ALA A 128 14.85 16.06 -2.47
CA ALA A 128 14.77 15.55 -1.10
C ALA A 128 16.12 14.97 -0.68
N SER A 129 16.63 15.43 0.44
CA SER A 129 17.80 14.88 1.13
C SER A 129 17.44 13.74 2.07
N TRP A 130 16.17 13.62 2.46
CA TRP A 130 15.70 12.58 3.37
C TRP A 130 14.31 12.08 3.00
N THR A 131 14.23 10.84 2.54
CA THR A 131 12.98 10.16 2.19
C THR A 131 12.89 8.83 2.91
N VAL A 132 11.72 8.52 3.47
CA VAL A 132 11.47 7.29 4.23
C VAL A 132 10.27 6.53 3.65
N PRO A 133 10.26 5.19 3.71
CA PRO A 133 9.02 4.44 3.59
C PRO A 133 8.18 4.64 4.86
N GLU A 134 6.86 4.64 4.70
CA GLU A 134 5.91 4.63 5.82
C GLU A 134 5.00 3.40 5.64
N PRO A 135 5.28 2.27 6.33
CA PRO A 135 4.51 1.04 6.21
C PRO A 135 3.14 1.19 6.89
N GLU A 136 2.06 0.96 6.14
CA GLU A 136 0.69 1.20 6.61
C GLU A 136 -0.25 0.05 6.26
N LEU A 137 -1.26 -0.17 7.12
CA LEU A 137 -2.43 -0.95 6.75
C LEU A 137 -3.37 -0.05 5.93
N ALA A 138 -3.59 -0.41 4.66
CA ALA A 138 -4.50 0.33 3.78
C ALA A 138 -5.86 -0.38 3.68
N VAL A 139 -6.93 0.41 3.62
CA VAL A 139 -8.30 -0.09 3.50
C VAL A 139 -8.84 0.22 2.11
N VAL A 140 -9.37 -0.80 1.42
CA VAL A 140 -10.15 -0.62 0.18
C VAL A 140 -11.57 -0.26 0.56
N VAL A 141 -12.05 0.91 0.15
CA VAL A 141 -13.38 1.43 0.51
C VAL A 141 -14.29 1.43 -0.71
N GLY A 142 -15.44 0.77 -0.60
CA GLY A 142 -16.51 0.79 -1.58
C GLY A 142 -17.66 1.72 -1.17
N ALA A 143 -18.68 1.81 -2.01
CA ALA A 143 -19.83 2.71 -1.79
C ALA A 143 -20.63 2.42 -0.50
N ARG A 144 -20.51 1.20 0.05
CA ARG A 144 -21.22 0.76 1.26
C ARG A 144 -20.32 0.58 2.48
N GLY A 145 -19.03 0.92 2.38
CA GLY A 145 -18.06 0.75 3.45
C GLY A 145 -16.81 -0.04 3.02
N PRO A 146 -16.00 -0.49 3.99
CA PRO A 146 -14.78 -1.26 3.73
C PRO A 146 -15.06 -2.56 2.97
N LEU A 147 -14.22 -2.86 1.97
CA LEU A 147 -14.29 -4.06 1.14
C LEU A 147 -13.11 -5.02 1.38
N GLY A 148 -11.98 -4.50 1.87
CA GLY A 148 -10.81 -5.31 2.18
C GLY A 148 -9.63 -4.48 2.66
N LEU A 149 -8.53 -5.17 2.94
CA LEU A 149 -7.30 -4.62 3.48
C LEU A 149 -6.12 -4.93 2.53
N THR A 150 -5.13 -4.06 2.45
CA THR A 150 -3.88 -4.31 1.72
C THR A 150 -2.71 -3.66 2.45
N ILE A 151 -1.48 -3.98 2.07
CA ILE A 151 -0.29 -3.30 2.60
C ILE A 151 -0.06 -2.05 1.76
N GLY A 152 0.21 -0.93 2.44
CA GLY A 152 0.57 0.34 1.83
C GLY A 152 1.97 0.79 2.23
N ASN A 153 2.62 1.52 1.32
CA ASN A 153 3.81 2.29 1.61
C ASN A 153 3.59 3.75 1.18
N ASP A 154 3.46 4.64 2.17
CA ASP A 154 3.37 6.09 1.97
C ASP A 154 4.78 6.72 1.97
N VAL A 155 5.48 6.63 0.83
CA VAL A 155 6.85 7.13 0.70
C VAL A 155 6.88 8.65 0.83
N SER A 156 7.71 9.15 1.74
CA SER A 156 7.58 10.51 2.27
C SER A 156 8.92 11.23 2.32
N SER A 157 9.02 12.39 1.67
CA SER A 157 10.20 13.27 1.75
C SER A 157 10.13 14.13 3.02
N ARG A 158 10.68 13.60 4.11
CA ARG A 158 10.51 14.13 5.48
C ARG A 158 11.17 15.47 5.70
N ASP A 159 12.27 15.74 5.00
CA ASP A 159 12.91 17.05 5.04
C ASP A 159 12.02 18.15 4.43
N ILE A 160 11.31 17.85 3.34
CA ILE A 160 10.35 18.77 2.72
C ILE A 160 9.13 18.97 3.63
N GLU A 161 8.56 17.89 4.17
CA GLU A 161 7.44 17.97 5.12
C GLU A 161 7.80 18.78 6.37
N GLY A 162 8.93 18.44 7.00
CA GLY A 162 9.39 19.07 8.24
C GLY A 162 9.80 20.53 8.10
N ALA A 163 10.15 20.98 6.89
CA ALA A 163 10.50 22.37 6.61
C ALA A 163 9.29 23.32 6.67
N ASN A 164 8.13 22.88 6.20
CA ASN A 164 6.89 23.64 6.26
C ASN A 164 5.68 22.71 6.05
N PRO A 165 4.68 22.68 6.95
CA PRO A 165 3.48 21.86 6.77
C PRO A 165 2.74 22.11 5.45
N LEU A 166 2.84 23.31 4.87
CA LEU A 166 2.26 23.63 3.56
C LEU A 166 2.94 22.91 2.39
N TYR A 167 4.09 22.26 2.63
CA TYR A 167 4.81 21.47 1.62
C TYR A 167 4.42 19.98 1.65
N LEU A 168 3.52 19.56 2.54
CA LEU A 168 3.04 18.18 2.60
C LEU A 168 2.62 17.61 1.23
N PRO A 169 1.88 18.34 0.35
CA PRO A 169 1.55 17.81 -0.97
C PRO A 169 2.80 17.52 -1.83
N GLN A 170 3.86 18.31 -1.71
CA GLN A 170 5.11 18.09 -2.44
C GLN A 170 5.88 16.88 -1.88
N ALA A 171 5.84 16.72 -0.55
CA ALA A 171 6.48 15.64 0.18
C ALA A 171 5.78 14.28 0.03
N LYS A 172 4.49 14.26 -0.32
CA LYS A 172 3.67 13.04 -0.42
C LYS A 172 3.27 12.70 -1.87
N ILE A 173 3.11 13.68 -2.77
CA ILE A 173 2.52 13.46 -4.11
C ILE A 173 3.57 13.67 -5.22
N TYR A 174 4.24 12.58 -5.62
CA TYR A 174 5.15 12.55 -6.78
C TYR A 174 5.20 11.15 -7.40
N GLY A 175 5.82 11.00 -8.57
CA GLY A 175 5.86 9.73 -9.28
C GLY A 175 6.51 8.64 -8.42
N ARG A 176 5.82 7.49 -8.27
CA ARG A 176 6.29 6.33 -7.48
C ARG A 176 6.44 6.61 -5.98
N ALA A 177 5.64 7.54 -5.45
CA ALA A 177 5.59 7.85 -4.02
C ALA A 177 4.68 6.91 -3.22
N CYS A 178 3.88 6.07 -3.89
CA CYS A 178 2.95 5.15 -3.24
C CYS A 178 3.21 3.72 -3.74
N ALA A 179 3.15 2.74 -2.85
CA ALA A 179 3.04 1.34 -3.23
C ALA A 179 1.89 0.65 -2.51
N LEU A 180 1.17 -0.23 -3.20
CA LEU A 180 0.07 -1.03 -2.67
C LEU A 180 0.21 -2.48 -3.16
N GLY A 181 0.00 -3.46 -2.28
CA GLY A 181 0.09 -4.88 -2.65
C GLY A 181 0.45 -5.80 -1.49
N PRO A 182 0.70 -7.10 -1.76
CA PRO A 182 0.51 -7.79 -3.05
C PRO A 182 -0.93 -8.24 -3.33
N ALA A 183 -1.78 -8.24 -2.30
CA ALA A 183 -3.16 -8.72 -2.37
C ALA A 183 -4.11 -7.78 -1.65
N VAL A 184 -5.41 -7.91 -1.92
CA VAL A 184 -6.45 -7.44 -1.01
C VAL A 184 -6.89 -8.65 -0.19
N LEU A 185 -6.72 -8.56 1.13
CA LEU A 185 -7.29 -9.47 2.11
C LEU A 185 -8.76 -9.07 2.34
N VAL A 186 -9.66 -10.04 2.27
CA VAL A 186 -11.05 -9.88 2.73
C VAL A 186 -11.11 -10.53 4.12
N PRO A 187 -11.02 -9.76 5.21
CA PRO A 187 -11.01 -10.34 6.55
C PRO A 187 -12.42 -10.76 6.98
N GLU A 188 -12.52 -11.71 7.89
CA GLU A 188 -13.80 -12.05 8.55
C GLU A 188 -14.34 -10.87 9.39
N SER A 189 -13.43 -10.06 9.95
CA SER A 189 -13.75 -8.85 10.69
C SER A 189 -12.71 -7.77 10.41
N PHE A 190 -13.16 -6.51 10.31
CA PHE A 190 -12.27 -5.35 10.22
C PHE A 190 -11.69 -4.93 11.58
N ASP A 191 -12.14 -5.55 12.67
CA ASP A 191 -11.58 -5.36 14.02
C ASP A 191 -10.34 -6.24 14.28
N THR A 192 -9.90 -7.00 13.27
CA THR A 192 -8.71 -7.84 13.37
C THR A 192 -7.45 -7.00 13.59
N HIS A 193 -6.61 -7.46 14.51
CA HIS A 193 -5.34 -6.81 14.83
C HIS A 193 -4.23 -7.42 13.97
N PHE A 194 -3.41 -6.57 13.39
CA PHE A 194 -2.27 -6.96 12.54
C PHE A 194 -0.97 -6.44 13.13
N GLN A 195 0.08 -7.23 13.00
CA GLN A 195 1.45 -6.77 13.17
C GLN A 195 1.94 -6.18 11.85
N ILE A 196 2.56 -5.01 11.91
CA ILE A 196 3.21 -4.37 10.75
C ILE A 196 4.71 -4.46 11.00
N GLU A 197 5.43 -5.00 10.01
CA GLU A 197 6.88 -5.10 10.02
C GLU A 197 7.44 -4.37 8.81
N CYS A 198 8.60 -3.73 8.96
CA CYS A 198 9.30 -3.04 7.88
C CYS A 198 10.76 -3.40 7.89
N ARG A 199 11.23 -3.91 6.75
CA ARG A 199 12.65 -4.19 6.50
C ARG A 199 13.14 -3.36 5.32
N ILE A 200 14.28 -2.70 5.51
CA ILE A 200 14.99 -2.00 4.43
C ILE A 200 16.29 -2.77 4.21
N LEU A 201 16.51 -3.21 2.97
CA LEU A 201 17.71 -3.94 2.57
C LEU A 201 18.53 -3.10 1.59
N ASP A 202 19.85 -3.32 1.57
CA ASP A 202 20.71 -2.77 0.53
C ASP A 202 20.64 -3.60 -0.78
N GLY A 203 21.38 -3.17 -1.80
CA GLY A 203 21.41 -3.88 -3.10
C GLY A 203 22.04 -5.28 -3.05
N GLY A 204 22.72 -5.65 -1.96
CA GLY A 204 23.25 -6.99 -1.71
C GLY A 204 22.33 -7.86 -0.85
N GLY A 205 21.17 -7.34 -0.40
CA GLY A 205 20.24 -8.03 0.48
C GLY A 205 20.62 -7.96 1.97
N GLN A 206 21.58 -7.10 2.36
CA GLN A 206 21.87 -6.86 3.76
C GLN A 206 20.78 -5.98 4.39
N VAL A 207 20.25 -6.40 5.55
CA VAL A 207 19.30 -5.60 6.33
C VAL A 207 19.98 -4.34 6.87
N LEU A 208 19.48 -3.18 6.45
CA LEU A 208 19.87 -1.84 6.94
C LEU A 208 18.96 -1.35 8.07
N PHE A 209 17.71 -1.80 8.08
CA PHE A 209 16.69 -1.46 9.08
C PHE A 209 15.66 -2.58 9.19
N GLU A 210 15.17 -2.84 10.39
CA GLU A 210 14.10 -3.80 10.69
C GLU A 210 13.35 -3.34 11.95
N GLU A 211 12.02 -3.23 11.86
CA GLU A 211 11.10 -2.89 12.96
C GLU A 211 9.77 -3.62 12.82
#